data_AF-A0A7S7M166-F1
#
_entry.id   AF-A0A7S7M166-F1
#
_cell.length_a   1.000
_cell.length_b   1.000
_cell.length_c   1.000
_cell.angle_alpha   90.00
_cell.angle_beta   90.00
_cell.angle_gamma   90.00
#
_symmetry.space_group_name_H-M   'P 1'
#
loop_
_entity.id
_entity.type
_entity.pdbx_description
1 polymer ?
#
loop_
_entity_poly.entity_id
_entity_poly.type
_entity_poly.pdbx_seq_one_letter_code
_entity_poly.pdbx_strand_id
1 'polypeptide(L)'
;MVELFYYHHIGLNEKFGLLKHSYGKRGLYKAFKDYPVQMCHFHQKKVIQRYITMHPRLEAGKDLQKIMYNLTSTTQTIFTKKLNEWYEKHRDFLAEKTVKPETLKESFTHQKLVSAYKKLNNTSSITFYV
;
A
#
# COMPACT_ATOMS: atom_id res chain seq x y z
N MET A 1 -1.83 -13.51 18.72
CA MET A 1 -0.62 -14.31 18.48
C MET A 1 0.27 -13.51 17.54
N VAL A 2 1.50 -13.18 17.94
CA VAL A 2 2.48 -12.47 17.10
C VAL A 2 3.30 -13.56 16.43
N GLU A 3 3.11 -13.81 15.13
CA GLU A 3 3.95 -14.76 14.41
C GLU A 3 5.30 -14.12 14.07
N LEU A 4 6.37 -14.64 14.66
CA LEU A 4 7.75 -14.43 14.24
C LEU A 4 8.01 -15.34 13.04
N PHE A 5 7.88 -14.83 11.82
CA PHE A 5 8.38 -15.55 10.65
C PHE A 5 9.89 -15.33 10.54
N TYR A 6 10.65 -16.36 10.89
CA TYR A 6 12.07 -16.51 10.58
C TYR A 6 12.20 -16.69 9.06
N TYR A 7 12.60 -15.64 8.34
CA TYR A 7 12.99 -15.81 6.93
C TYR A 7 14.43 -16.35 6.89
N HIS A 8 14.56 -17.65 6.63
CA HIS A 8 15.81 -18.29 6.20
C HIS A 8 16.03 -17.98 4.71
N HIS A 9 17.29 -17.75 4.33
CA HIS A 9 17.77 -17.31 3.01
C HIS A 9 17.69 -15.81 2.69
N ILE A 10 18.55 -15.01 3.30
CA ILE A 10 19.53 -14.19 2.55
C ILE A 10 20.76 -14.04 3.46
N GLY A 11 21.89 -14.63 3.08
CA GLY A 11 23.14 -14.44 3.81
C GLY A 11 23.69 -13.05 3.53
N LEU A 12 23.99 -12.29 4.58
CA LEU A 12 25.08 -11.31 4.64
C LEU A 12 25.24 -10.82 6.10
N ASN A 13 26.51 -10.72 6.48
CA ASN A 13 27.01 -10.42 7.81
C ASN A 13 26.73 -8.98 8.25
N GLU A 14 26.69 -8.82 9.57
CA GLU A 14 26.82 -7.58 10.38
C GLU A 14 25.55 -6.77 10.70
N LYS A 15 25.27 -6.74 12.02
CA LYS A 15 24.31 -5.92 12.78
C LYS A 15 22.82 -6.19 12.50
N PHE A 16 22.29 -7.20 13.21
CA PHE A 16 20.87 -7.48 13.39
C PHE A 16 20.10 -6.27 13.97
N GLY A 17 19.70 -5.34 13.10
CA GLY A 17 18.55 -4.49 13.35
C GLY A 17 17.30 -5.36 13.29
N LEU A 18 16.65 -5.60 14.43
CA LEU A 18 15.38 -6.31 14.50
C LEU A 18 14.31 -5.55 13.69
N LEU A 19 14.14 -5.89 12.41
CA LEU A 19 13.02 -5.44 11.59
C LEU A 19 11.73 -6.03 12.18
N LYS A 20 11.08 -5.27 13.05
CA LYS A 20 9.79 -5.66 13.64
C LYS A 20 8.69 -5.47 12.59
N HIS A 21 8.19 -6.57 12.04
CA HIS A 21 6.99 -6.57 11.23
C HIS A 21 5.77 -6.13 12.07
N SER A 22 5.40 -4.87 11.88
CA SER A 22 4.35 -4.18 12.62
C SER A 22 3.01 -4.32 11.88
N TYR A 23 2.13 -5.21 12.33
CA TYR A 23 0.75 -5.27 11.82
C TYR A 23 -0.12 -4.21 12.50
N GLY A 24 -0.45 -3.13 11.79
CA GLY A 24 -1.68 -2.36 11.99
C GLY A 24 -1.92 -1.67 13.35
N LYS A 25 -0.96 -1.70 14.29
CA LYS A 25 -1.12 -1.07 15.61
C LYS A 25 -0.79 0.42 15.52
N ARG A 26 -1.82 1.26 15.57
CA ARG A 26 -1.69 2.73 15.65
C ARG A 26 -0.87 3.05 16.91
N GLY A 27 0.37 3.49 16.73
CA GLY A 27 1.30 3.79 17.84
C GLY A 27 2.61 3.00 17.76
N LEU A 28 2.64 1.86 17.06
CA LEU A 28 3.86 1.05 16.96
C LEU A 28 4.96 1.79 16.18
N TYR A 29 4.61 2.42 15.07
CA TYR A 29 5.55 3.27 14.30
C TYR A 29 6.04 4.49 15.10
N LYS A 30 5.24 5.03 16.02
CA LYS A 30 5.64 6.16 16.87
C LYS A 30 6.57 5.71 17.99
N ALA A 31 6.30 4.55 18.58
CA ALA A 31 7.08 3.98 19.68
C ALA A 31 8.47 3.49 19.22
N PHE A 32 8.60 3.07 17.96
CA PHE A 32 9.84 2.58 17.37
C PHE A 32 10.45 3.54 16.36
N LYS A 33 10.28 4.86 16.55
CA LYS A 33 10.81 5.90 15.63
C LYS A 33 12.33 5.82 15.42
N ASP A 34 13.04 5.30 16.42
CA ASP A 34 14.51 5.19 16.44
C ASP A 34 15.00 3.84 15.87
N TYR A 35 14.08 2.96 15.45
CA TYR A 35 14.40 1.65 14.88
C TYR A 35 13.84 1.53 13.46
N PRO A 36 14.49 0.76 12.58
CA PRO A 36 13.93 0.48 11.26
C PRO A 36 12.65 -0.34 11.41
N VAL A 37 11.53 0.22 10.93
CA VAL A 37 10.23 -0.48 10.92
C VAL A 37 9.75 -0.61 9.48
N GLN A 38 9.55 -1.86 9.05
CA GLN A 38 8.97 -2.17 7.75
C GLN A 38 7.57 -2.79 7.90
N MET A 39 6.63 -2.28 7.13
CA MET A 39 5.34 -2.91 6.90
C MET A 39 5.53 -4.04 5.89
N CYS A 40 5.28 -5.26 6.33
CA CYS A 40 5.39 -6.45 5.50
C CYS A 40 4.58 -6.32 4.20
N HIS A 41 5.21 -6.57 3.05
CA HIS A 41 4.59 -6.53 1.72
C HIS A 41 3.33 -7.41 1.62
N PHE A 42 3.31 -8.57 2.28
CA PHE A 42 2.14 -9.45 2.31
C PHE A 42 0.93 -8.78 2.99
N HIS A 43 1.16 -8.15 4.14
CA HIS A 43 0.11 -7.41 4.83
C HIS A 43 -0.33 -6.18 4.03
N GLN A 44 0.61 -5.50 3.38
CA GLN A 44 0.30 -4.37 2.50
C GLN A 44 -0.59 -4.82 1.32
N LYS A 45 -0.26 -5.93 0.65
CA LYS A 45 -1.11 -6.54 -0.39
C LYS A 45 -2.50 -6.85 0.15
N LYS A 46 -2.62 -7.51 1.31
CA LYS A 46 -3.91 -7.84 1.95
C LYS A 46 -4.74 -6.60 2.28
N VAL A 47 -4.11 -5.52 2.76
CA VAL A 47 -4.81 -4.25 3.04
C VAL A 47 -5.38 -3.67 1.76
N ILE A 48 -4.59 -3.64 0.68
CA ILE A 48 -5.03 -3.08 -0.60
C ILE A 48 -6.09 -3.95 -1.28
N GLN A 49 -6.02 -5.27 -1.16
CA GLN A 49 -7.05 -6.21 -1.65
C GLN A 49 -8.44 -6.01 -1.00
N ARG A 50 -8.54 -5.31 0.14
CA ARG A 50 -9.84 -4.92 0.71
C ARG A 50 -10.52 -3.80 -0.07
N TYR A 51 -9.72 -2.99 -0.77
CA TYR A 51 -10.19 -1.87 -1.57
C TYR A 51 -10.35 -2.25 -3.05
N ILE A 52 -9.39 -2.99 -3.60
CA ILE A 52 -9.44 -3.51 -4.97
C ILE A 52 -9.71 -5.01 -4.97
N THR A 53 -10.67 -5.45 -5.78
CA THR A 53 -10.94 -6.89 -5.95
C THR A 53 -9.77 -7.61 -6.63
N MET A 54 -9.68 -8.95 -6.49
CA MET A 54 -8.70 -9.78 -7.19
C MET A 54 -8.90 -9.82 -8.70
N HIS A 55 -10.09 -9.48 -9.19
CA HIS A 55 -10.41 -9.42 -10.61
C HIS A 55 -11.09 -8.09 -10.95
N PRO A 56 -10.33 -6.98 -10.93
CA PRO A 56 -10.87 -5.66 -11.21
C PRO A 56 -11.35 -5.58 -12.66
N ARG A 57 -12.58 -5.09 -12.85
CA ARG A 57 -13.15 -4.88 -14.18
C ARG A 57 -12.65 -3.58 -14.81
N LEU A 58 -12.55 -2.53 -13.98
CA LEU A 58 -12.06 -1.21 -14.34
C LEU A 58 -10.58 -1.23 -14.71
N GLU A 59 -10.19 -0.50 -15.75
CA GLU A 59 -8.79 -0.40 -16.19
C GLU A 59 -7.89 0.16 -15.08
N ALA A 60 -8.31 1.23 -14.41
CA ALA A 60 -7.58 1.80 -13.29
C ALA A 60 -7.31 0.79 -12.16
N GLY A 61 -8.27 -0.10 -11.90
CA GLY A 61 -8.10 -1.19 -10.93
C GLY A 61 -7.13 -2.27 -11.41
N LYS A 62 -7.19 -2.64 -12.69
CA LYS A 62 -6.25 -3.62 -13.30
C LYS A 62 -4.82 -3.10 -13.27
N ASP A 63 -4.61 -1.83 -13.61
CA ASP A 63 -3.28 -1.23 -13.60
C ASP A 63 -2.71 -1.13 -12.18
N LEU A 64 -3.53 -0.75 -11.19
CA LEU A 64 -3.10 -0.73 -9.79
C LEU A 64 -2.74 -2.14 -9.30
N GLN A 65 -3.50 -3.15 -9.72
CA GLN A 65 -3.20 -4.54 -9.38
C GLN A 65 -1.85 -5.00 -9.94
N LYS A 66 -1.47 -4.59 -11.16
CA LYS A 66 -0.15 -4.90 -11.73
C LYS A 66 0.99 -4.31 -10.88
N ILE A 67 0.81 -3.09 -10.37
CA ILE A 67 1.77 -2.47 -9.46
C ILE A 67 1.88 -3.29 -8.17
N MET A 68 0.74 -3.68 -7.60
CA MET A 68 0.70 -4.51 -6.39
C MET A 68 1.27 -5.90 -6.58
N TYR A 69 1.14 -6.51 -7.76
CA TYR A 69 1.74 -7.81 -8.06
C TYR A 69 3.26 -7.76 -7.86
N ASN A 70 3.88 -6.69 -8.38
CA ASN A 70 5.33 -6.45 -8.36
C ASN A 70 5.86 -5.87 -7.03
N LEU A 71 5.02 -5.73 -5.99
CA LEU A 71 5.42 -5.12 -4.71
C LEU A 71 6.61 -5.84 -4.05
N THR A 72 6.72 -7.15 -4.20
CA THR A 72 7.78 -7.97 -3.57
C THR A 72 9.10 -7.98 -4.33
N SER A 73 9.12 -7.50 -5.57
CA SER A 73 10.27 -7.54 -6.49
C SER A 73 10.69 -6.14 -6.95
N THR A 74 10.33 -5.11 -6.20
CA THR A 74 10.59 -3.71 -6.55
C THR A 74 11.23 -2.95 -5.40
N THR A 75 11.77 -1.77 -5.69
CA THR A 75 12.32 -0.83 -4.69
C THR A 75 11.31 0.26 -4.39
N GLN A 76 11.52 1.00 -3.28
CA GLN A 76 10.68 2.15 -2.92
C GLN A 76 10.56 3.14 -4.08
N THR A 77 11.70 3.53 -4.68
CA THR A 77 11.75 4.53 -5.74
C THR A 77 10.97 4.10 -6.97
N ILE A 78 11.15 2.84 -7.40
CA ILE A 78 10.43 2.30 -8.56
C ILE A 78 8.94 2.17 -8.26
N PHE A 79 8.58 1.71 -7.06
CA PHE A 79 7.18 1.59 -6.65
C PHE A 79 6.48 2.96 -6.62
N THR A 80 7.07 3.94 -5.95
CA THR A 80 6.52 5.30 -5.86
C THR A 80 6.40 5.95 -7.23
N LYS A 81 7.41 5.79 -8.11
CA LYS A 81 7.34 6.27 -9.49
C LYS A 81 6.15 5.67 -10.24
N LYS A 82 6.02 4.33 -10.23
CA LYS A 82 4.90 3.64 -10.89
C LYS A 82 3.54 4.01 -10.31
N LEU A 83 3.48 4.22 -9.00
CA LEU A 83 2.24 4.65 -8.33
C LEU A 83 1.84 6.08 -8.74
N ASN A 84 2.81 6.98 -8.89
CA ASN A 84 2.58 8.34 -9.36
C ASN A 84 2.16 8.35 -10.84
N GLU A 85 2.85 7.59 -11.71
CA GLU A 85 2.47 7.43 -13.11
C GLU A 85 1.03 6.89 -13.25
N TRP A 86 0.66 5.93 -12.42
CA TRP A 86 -0.70 5.41 -12.35
C TRP A 86 -1.71 6.49 -11.91
N TYR A 87 -1.37 7.29 -10.91
CA TYR A 87 -2.25 8.35 -10.43
C TYR A 87 -2.47 9.41 -11.51
N GLU A 88 -1.41 9.86 -12.18
CA GLU A 88 -1.52 10.83 -13.28
C GLU A 88 -2.34 10.28 -14.44
N LYS A 89 -2.12 9.02 -14.84
CA LYS A 89 -2.89 8.36 -15.91
C LYS A 89 -4.40 8.32 -15.59
N HIS A 90 -4.76 8.10 -14.33
CA HIS A 90 -6.16 7.89 -13.91
C HIS A 90 -6.72 9.08 -13.12
N ARG A 91 -6.08 10.25 -13.17
CA ARG A 91 -6.39 11.40 -12.29
C ARG A 91 -7.84 11.86 -12.44
N ASP A 92 -8.28 12.10 -13.67
CA ASP A 92 -9.61 12.61 -13.96
C ASP A 92 -10.68 11.59 -13.56
N PHE A 93 -10.43 10.31 -13.87
CA PHE A 93 -11.28 9.20 -13.44
C PHE A 93 -11.42 9.12 -11.91
N LEU A 94 -10.33 9.29 -11.17
CA LEU A 94 -10.34 9.28 -9.70
C LEU A 94 -11.02 10.52 -9.11
N ALA A 95 -11.04 11.64 -9.84
CA ALA A 95 -11.66 12.89 -9.43
C ALA A 95 -13.18 12.90 -9.64
N GLU A 96 -13.73 11.95 -10.41
CA GLU A 96 -15.18 11.82 -10.62
C GLU A 96 -15.93 11.76 -9.28
N LYS A 97 -16.97 12.59 -9.18
CA LYS A 97 -17.88 12.63 -8.04
C LYS A 97 -19.29 12.30 -8.48
N THR A 98 -19.99 11.57 -7.62
CA THR A 98 -21.42 11.30 -7.74
C THR A 98 -22.13 12.00 -6.59
N VAL A 99 -23.17 12.77 -6.91
CA VAL A 99 -24.09 13.35 -5.94
C VAL A 99 -25.14 12.30 -5.59
N LYS A 100 -25.28 11.97 -4.31
CA LYS A 100 -26.33 11.06 -3.87
C LYS A 100 -27.67 11.80 -3.82
N PRO A 101 -28.69 11.41 -4.59
CA PRO A 101 -29.96 12.14 -4.66
C PRO A 101 -30.66 12.24 -3.29
N GLU A 102 -30.51 11.22 -2.44
CA GLU A 102 -31.15 11.15 -1.12
C GLU A 102 -30.54 12.08 -0.07
N THR A 103 -29.24 12.40 -0.17
CA THR A 103 -28.51 13.15 0.87
C THR A 103 -27.93 14.46 0.37
N LEU A 104 -27.99 14.70 -0.95
CA LEU A 104 -27.34 15.80 -1.66
C LEU A 104 -25.83 15.90 -1.41
N LYS A 105 -25.21 14.87 -0.85
CA LYS A 105 -23.78 14.82 -0.57
C LYS A 105 -23.03 14.30 -1.78
N GLU A 106 -21.95 14.99 -2.10
CA GLU A 106 -20.96 14.53 -3.08
C GLU A 106 -20.05 13.46 -2.47
N SER A 107 -19.80 12.40 -3.23
CA SER A 107 -18.79 11.40 -2.91
C SER A 107 -18.04 10.98 -4.16
N PHE A 108 -16.78 10.56 -4.02
CA PHE A 108 -16.03 10.01 -5.15
C PHE A 108 -16.76 8.81 -5.73
N THR A 109 -16.98 8.81 -7.05
CA THR A 109 -17.61 7.70 -7.76
C THR A 109 -16.84 6.40 -7.50
N HIS A 110 -15.50 6.49 -7.52
CA HIS A 110 -14.59 5.37 -7.31
C HIS A 110 -13.93 5.39 -5.92
N GLN A 111 -14.71 5.64 -4.87
CA GLN A 111 -14.22 5.85 -3.49
C GLN A 111 -13.24 4.79 -2.99
N LYS A 112 -13.48 3.51 -3.31
CA LYS A 112 -12.59 2.40 -2.91
C LYS A 112 -11.21 2.53 -3.56
N LEU A 113 -11.14 2.87 -4.84
CA LEU A 113 -9.88 3.01 -5.58
C LEU A 113 -9.09 4.23 -5.09
N VAL A 114 -9.78 5.35 -4.84
CA VAL A 114 -9.18 6.54 -4.21
C VAL A 114 -8.62 6.20 -2.82
N SER A 115 -9.34 5.40 -2.04
CA SER A 115 -8.88 4.96 -0.71
C SER A 115 -7.66 4.05 -0.79
N ALA A 116 -7.60 3.14 -1.78
CA ALA A 116 -6.44 2.29 -2.03
C ALA A 116 -5.19 3.13 -2.32
N TYR A 117 -5.30 4.09 -3.23
CA TYR A 117 -4.22 5.02 -3.58
C TYR A 117 -3.74 5.79 -2.35
N LYS A 118 -4.64 6.44 -1.61
CA LYS A 118 -4.28 7.20 -0.39
C LYS A 118 -3.56 6.30 0.62
N LYS A 119 -4.02 5.05 0.78
CA LYS A 119 -3.38 4.10 1.69
C LYS A 119 -1.96 3.79 1.24
N LEU A 120 -1.74 3.51 -0.06
CA LEU A 120 -0.42 3.24 -0.62
C LEU A 120 0.52 4.44 -0.51
N ASN A 121 0.04 5.63 -0.88
CA ASN A 121 0.82 6.85 -0.85
C ASN A 121 1.34 7.15 0.57
N ASN A 122 0.45 7.04 1.57
CA ASN A 122 0.78 7.33 2.97
C ASN A 122 1.67 6.27 3.63
N THR A 123 1.72 5.04 3.12
CA THR A 123 2.52 3.96 3.70
C THR A 123 3.73 3.56 2.86
N SER A 124 3.97 4.21 1.73
CA SER A 124 5.07 3.89 0.80
C SER A 124 6.42 3.87 1.50
N SER A 125 6.69 4.86 2.36
CA SER A 125 7.93 5.00 3.14
C SER A 125 8.16 3.89 4.17
N ILE A 126 7.11 3.38 4.79
CA ILE A 126 7.22 2.28 5.76
C ILE A 126 7.12 0.91 5.08
N THR A 127 6.64 0.83 3.83
CA THR A 127 6.52 -0.44 3.09
C THR A 127 7.88 -0.92 2.59
N PHE A 128 8.71 0.02 2.13
CA PHE A 128 10.05 -0.24 1.64
C PHE A 128 11.00 0.51 2.57
N TYR A 129 11.68 -0.20 3.47
CA TYR A 129 12.79 0.36 4.23
C TYR A 129 14.09 -0.26 3.70
N VAL A 130 15.17 0.54 3.73
CA VAL A 130 16.56 0.18 3.36
C VAL A 130 17.30 -0.24 4.62
#